data_AF-A0A1E7RSV6-F1
#
_entry.id   AF-A0A1E7RSV6-F1
#
_cell.length_a   1.000
_cell.length_b   1.000
_cell.length_c   1.000
_cell.angle_alpha   90.00
_cell.angle_beta   90.00
_cell.angle_gamma   90.00
#
_symmetry.space_group_name_H-M   'P 1'
#
loop_
_entity.id
_entity.type
_entity.pdbx_description
1 polymer ?
#
loop_
_entity_poly.entity_id
_entity_poly.type
_entity_poly.pdbx_seq_one_letter_code
_entity_poly.pdbx_strand_id
1 'polypeptide(L)'
;MLGRQEFDMPNIGSFYLFEVDCNGLTASGPEAVKVHWLYAQCTHCGQNFLGTCPPTLVNIPDGGTVVECPNCASRQAVAGQTFVDFMARFPTGFSGPVPAP
;
A
#
# COMPACT_ATOMS: atom_id res chain seq x y z
N MET A 1 -33.48 0.36 -6.60
CA MET A 1 -32.52 1.20 -5.86
C MET A 1 -31.23 0.40 -5.73
N LEU A 2 -30.29 0.56 -6.67
CA LEU A 2 -29.00 -0.13 -6.60
C LEU A 2 -28.15 0.66 -5.61
N GLY A 3 -27.86 0.04 -4.46
CA GLY A 3 -26.95 0.59 -3.47
C GLY A 3 -25.62 0.90 -4.15
N ARG A 4 -25.09 2.10 -3.92
CA ARG A 4 -23.70 2.40 -4.22
C ARG A 4 -22.88 1.38 -3.43
N GLN A 5 -22.37 0.35 -4.09
CA GLN A 5 -21.19 -0.32 -3.57
C GLN A 5 -20.12 0.77 -3.61
N GLU A 6 -19.91 1.41 -2.47
CA GLU A 6 -18.68 2.13 -2.21
C GLU A 6 -17.60 1.07 -2.36
N PHE A 7 -16.97 1.03 -3.53
CA PHE A 7 -15.74 0.29 -3.74
C PHE A 7 -14.75 0.93 -2.77
N ASP A 8 -14.70 0.40 -1.54
CA ASP A 8 -13.85 0.91 -0.48
C ASP A 8 -12.42 0.62 -0.91
N MET A 9 -11.88 1.61 -1.62
CA MET A 9 -10.61 1.52 -2.27
C MET A 9 -9.55 1.28 -1.18
N PRO A 10 -8.56 0.39 -1.42
CA PRO A 10 -7.52 0.06 -0.45
C PRO A 10 -6.68 1.26 -0.02
N ASN A 11 -7.24 2.01 0.92
CA ASN A 11 -6.71 3.22 1.50
C ASN A 11 -5.95 2.86 2.77
N ILE A 12 -4.68 3.22 2.79
CA ILE A 12 -3.80 3.02 3.94
C ILE A 12 -3.46 4.34 4.62
N GLY A 13 -4.32 5.36 4.49
CA GLY A 13 -4.15 6.70 5.03
C GLY A 13 -3.71 7.70 3.95
N SER A 14 -2.41 7.91 3.82
CA SER A 14 -1.83 8.87 2.87
C SER A 14 -1.71 8.33 1.44
N PHE A 15 -2.09 7.07 1.24
CA PHE A 15 -1.90 6.35 -0.02
C PHE A 15 -3.06 5.42 -0.33
N TYR A 16 -3.35 5.30 -1.62
CA TYR A 16 -4.20 4.28 -2.20
C TYR A 16 -3.35 3.23 -2.89
N LEU A 17 -3.53 1.95 -2.55
CA LEU A 17 -2.74 0.85 -3.11
C LEU A 17 -3.38 0.29 -4.38
N PHE A 18 -2.59 0.08 -5.43
CA PHE A 18 -3.02 -0.62 -6.63
C PHE A 18 -2.45 -2.02 -6.69
N GLU A 19 -1.18 -2.16 -6.34
CA GLU A 19 -0.48 -3.43 -6.44
C GLU A 19 0.65 -3.44 -5.43
N VAL A 20 0.91 -4.61 -4.84
CA VAL A 20 1.91 -4.81 -3.81
C VAL A 20 2.55 -6.16 -4.05
N ASP A 21 3.87 -6.21 -3.94
CA ASP A 21 4.62 -7.46 -3.82
C ASP A 21 5.38 -7.46 -2.50
N CYS A 22 5.20 -8.53 -1.72
CA CYS A 22 5.93 -8.71 -0.48
C CYS A 22 6.31 -10.17 -0.23
N ASN A 23 7.51 -10.38 0.33
CA ASN A 23 7.91 -11.66 0.90
C ASN A 23 7.40 -11.72 2.34
N GLY A 24 6.67 -12.77 2.71
CA GLY A 24 6.48 -13.08 4.14
C GLY A 24 5.08 -13.49 4.54
N LEU A 25 4.65 -14.66 4.08
CA LEU A 25 4.00 -15.62 4.98
C LEU A 25 5.09 -16.59 5.48
N THR A 26 6.17 -16.09 6.09
CA THR A 26 7.14 -16.99 6.73
C THR A 26 6.61 -17.41 8.09
N ALA A 27 6.99 -18.60 8.54
CA ALA A 27 6.49 -19.28 9.73
C ALA A 27 6.74 -18.56 11.08
N SER A 28 7.24 -17.32 11.06
CA SER A 28 7.57 -16.50 12.22
C SER A 28 6.48 -15.48 12.60
N GLY A 29 5.34 -15.46 11.89
CA GLY A 29 4.22 -14.56 12.19
C GLY A 29 4.16 -13.30 11.31
N PRO A 30 3.13 -12.45 11.51
CA PRO A 30 2.84 -11.29 10.65
C PRO A 30 3.88 -10.14 10.71
N GLU A 31 4.92 -10.26 11.53
CA GLU A 31 5.92 -9.23 11.80
C GLU A 31 7.13 -9.26 10.83
N ALA A 32 7.21 -10.24 9.93
CA ALA A 32 8.32 -10.39 8.98
C ALA A 32 7.99 -9.94 7.53
N VAL A 33 6.85 -9.29 7.31
CA VAL A 33 6.41 -8.89 5.96
C VAL A 33 7.36 -7.86 5.39
N LYS A 34 8.08 -8.26 4.33
CA LYS A 34 9.01 -7.40 3.60
C LYS A 34 8.40 -7.01 2.26
N VAL A 35 8.02 -5.76 2.10
CA VAL A 35 7.53 -5.22 0.82
C VAL A 35 8.71 -5.03 -0.13
N HIS A 36 8.62 -5.62 -1.32
CA HIS A 36 9.61 -5.45 -2.38
C HIS A 36 9.32 -4.22 -3.22
N TRP A 37 8.06 -4.07 -3.62
CA TRP A 37 7.58 -2.92 -4.35
C TRP A 37 6.09 -2.74 -4.14
N LEU A 38 5.62 -1.53 -4.39
CA LEU A 38 4.20 -1.20 -4.45
C LEU A 38 3.94 -0.18 -5.54
N TYR A 39 2.76 -0.24 -6.15
CA TYR A 39 2.21 0.82 -6.98
C TYR A 39 1.07 1.49 -6.21
N ALA A 40 1.14 2.80 -6.04
CA ALA A 40 0.20 3.55 -5.22
C ALA A 40 -0.07 4.96 -5.74
N GLN A 41 -1.19 5.55 -5.32
CA GLN A 41 -1.48 6.96 -5.46
C GLN A 41 -1.33 7.68 -4.12
N CYS A 42 -0.70 8.85 -4.12
CA CYS A 42 -0.69 9.73 -2.94
C CYS A 42 -2.01 10.49 -2.81
N THR A 43 -2.67 10.41 -1.64
CA THR A 43 -3.93 11.13 -1.38
C THR A 43 -3.73 12.64 -1.26
N HIS A 44 -2.50 13.10 -0.98
CA HIS A 44 -2.21 14.52 -0.80
C HIS A 44 -1.98 15.28 -2.11
N CYS A 45 -1.35 14.66 -3.12
CA CYS A 45 -1.05 15.33 -4.40
C CYS A 45 -1.62 14.61 -5.63
N GLY A 46 -2.32 13.49 -5.45
CA GLY A 46 -2.89 12.68 -6.54
C GLY A 46 -1.86 11.94 -7.40
N GLN A 47 -0.56 12.06 -7.12
CA GLN A 47 0.48 11.45 -7.93
C GLN A 47 0.50 9.92 -7.75
N ASN A 48 0.43 9.18 -8.86
CA ASN A 48 0.73 7.76 -8.91
C ASN A 48 2.24 7.53 -8.96
N PHE A 49 2.74 6.54 -8.23
CA PHE A 49 4.16 6.20 -8.21
C PHE A 49 4.40 4.72 -7.92
N LEU A 50 5.52 4.21 -8.44
CA LEU A 50 6.07 2.91 -8.12
C LEU A 50 7.16 3.09 -7.05
N GLY A 51 6.92 2.57 -5.85
CA GLY A 51 7.89 2.56 -4.76
C GLY A 51 8.65 1.24 -4.72
N THR A 52 9.98 1.28 -4.87
CA THR A 52 10.84 0.07 -4.90
C THR A 52 11.99 0.12 -3.91
N CYS A 53 12.40 1.32 -3.49
CA CYS A 53 13.55 1.53 -2.63
C CYS A 53 13.47 2.87 -1.89
N PRO A 54 14.38 3.11 -0.92
CA PRO A 54 14.45 4.39 -0.24
C PRO A 54 14.65 5.56 -1.24
N PRO A 55 14.04 6.73 -0.99
CA PRO A 55 13.19 7.03 0.16
C PRO A 55 11.74 6.53 0.02
N THR A 56 11.29 6.20 -1.20
CA THR A 56 9.88 5.89 -1.50
C THR A 56 9.33 4.65 -0.78
N LEU A 57 10.21 3.70 -0.46
CA LEU A 57 9.89 2.46 0.22
C LEU A 57 11.03 2.07 1.16
N VAL A 58 10.76 2.03 2.47
CA VAL A 58 11.74 1.62 3.48
C VAL A 58 11.11 0.58 4.41
N ASN A 59 11.58 -0.66 4.35
CA ASN A 59 11.16 -1.70 5.28
C ASN A 59 11.73 -1.42 6.68
N ILE A 60 10.89 -1.49 7.70
CA ILE A 60 11.27 -1.37 9.11
C ILE A 60 11.52 -2.80 9.62
N PRO A 61 12.69 -3.09 10.21
CA PRO A 61 12.89 -4.34 10.94
C PRO A 61 11.76 -4.51 11.97
N ASP A 62 11.15 -5.69 12.01
CA ASP A 62 10.11 -6.06 12.98
C ASP A 62 8.69 -5.51 12.73
N GLY A 63 8.31 -5.24 11.47
CA GLY A 63 6.89 -5.41 11.09
C GLY A 63 6.20 -4.25 10.38
N GLY A 64 6.92 -3.40 9.64
CA GLY A 64 6.28 -2.34 8.87
C GLY A 64 7.07 -1.87 7.65
N THR A 65 6.45 -0.98 6.89
CA THR A 65 7.09 -0.30 5.76
C THR A 65 6.73 1.16 5.78
N VAL A 66 7.73 2.03 5.66
CA VAL A 66 7.53 3.44 5.39
C VAL A 66 7.35 3.63 3.89
N VAL A 67 6.26 4.29 3.51
CA VAL A 67 5.95 4.69 2.14
C VAL A 67 6.05 6.21 2.07
N GLU A 68 6.76 6.70 1.04
CA GLU A 68 6.94 8.13 0.81
C GLU A 68 6.61 8.49 -0.65
N CYS A 69 5.79 9.52 -0.83
CA CYS A 69 5.48 10.05 -2.14
C CYS A 69 6.70 10.80 -2.71
N PRO A 70 7.22 10.42 -3.90
CA PRO A 70 8.37 11.10 -4.49
C PRO A 70 8.06 12.53 -4.98
N ASN A 71 6.78 12.91 -5.08
CA ASN A 71 6.36 14.22 -5.59
C ASN A 71 6.17 15.27 -4.49
N CYS A 72 5.49 14.93 -3.39
CA CYS A 72 5.17 15.88 -2.32
C CYS A 72 5.82 15.56 -0.97
N ALA A 73 6.63 14.49 -0.89
CA ALA A 73 7.25 14.00 0.35
C ALA A 73 6.26 13.62 1.48
N SER A 74 4.97 13.45 1.16
CA SER A 74 4.01 12.84 2.10
C SER A 74 4.51 11.44 2.46
N ARG A 75 4.59 11.15 3.75
CA ARG A 75 5.29 9.99 4.30
C ARG A 75 4.47 9.34 5.39
N GLN A 76 4.37 8.01 5.34
CA GLN A 76 3.63 7.26 6.36
C GLN A 76 4.28 5.91 6.65
N ALA A 77 4.34 5.53 7.93
CA ALA A 77 4.62 4.17 8.34
C ALA A 77 3.34 3.32 8.29
N VAL A 78 3.43 2.15 7.68
CA VAL A 78 2.31 1.25 7.42
C VAL A 78 2.67 -0.11 8.01
N ALA A 79 1.75 -0.71 8.76
CA ALA A 79 1.97 -2.03 9.36
C ALA A 79 2.06 -3.11 8.29
N GLY A 80 2.92 -4.11 8.49
CA GLY A 80 3.08 -5.26 7.59
C GLY A 80 1.76 -5.98 7.32
N GLN A 81 0.92 -6.13 8.36
CA GLN A 81 -0.40 -6.74 8.26
C GLN A 81 -1.31 -6.05 7.23
N THR A 82 -1.21 -4.74 7.08
CA THR A 82 -2.02 -3.99 6.09
C THR A 82 -1.72 -4.43 4.66
N PHE A 83 -0.46 -4.76 4.35
CA PHE A 83 -0.08 -5.28 3.03
C PHE A 83 -0.53 -6.74 2.84
N VAL A 84 -0.49 -7.55 3.90
CA VAL A 84 -1.02 -8.93 3.88
C VAL A 84 -2.52 -8.92 3.62
N ASP A 85 -3.27 -8.07 4.33
CA ASP A 85 -4.72 -7.93 4.15
C ASP A 85 -5.06 -7.44 2.75
N PHE A 86 -4.26 -6.52 2.20
CA PHE A 86 -4.39 -6.08 0.81
C PHE A 86 -4.22 -7.25 -0.16
N MET A 87 -3.15 -8.03 -0.08
CA MET A 87 -2.91 -9.15 -1.00
C MET A 87 -3.96 -10.26 -0.84
N ALA A 88 -4.46 -10.50 0.38
CA ALA A 88 -5.52 -11.45 0.63
C ALA A 88 -6.85 -11.03 -0.04
N ARG A 89 -7.15 -9.72 -0.07
CA ARG A 89 -8.35 -9.15 -0.71
C ARG A 89 -8.18 -8.97 -2.22
N PHE A 90 -6.97 -8.66 -2.68
CA PHE A 90 -6.65 -8.28 -4.06
C PHE A 90 -5.41 -9.04 -4.57
N PRO A 91 -5.50 -10.37 -4.76
CA PRO A 91 -4.35 -11.21 -5.11
C PRO A 91 -3.75 -10.90 -6.49
N THR A 92 -4.48 -10.20 -7.35
CA THR A 92 -4.04 -9.75 -8.68
C THR A 92 -3.94 -8.22 -8.77
N GLY A 93 -3.91 -7.53 -7.62
CA GLY A 93 -4.01 -6.08 -7.54
C GLY A 93 -5.45 -5.53 -7.62
N PHE A 94 -5.58 -4.23 -7.39
CA PHE A 94 -6.82 -3.46 -7.43
C PHE A 94 -6.88 -2.61 -8.71
N SER A 95 -7.98 -2.74 -9.46
CA SER A 95 -8.23 -2.04 -10.73
C SER A 95 -9.49 -1.17 -10.72
N GLY A 96 -10.06 -0.92 -9.53
CA GLY A 96 -11.26 -0.11 -9.37
C GLY A 96 -11.03 1.41 -9.50
N PRO A 97 -12.10 2.21 -9.49
CA PRO A 97 -12.01 3.66 -9.61
C PRO A 97 -11.33 4.28 -8.39
N VAL A 98 -10.61 5.38 -8.65
CA VAL A 98 -9.88 6.15 -7.64
C VAL A 98 -10.60 7.47 -7.38
N PRO A 99 -10.90 7.84 -6.12
CA PRO A 99 -11.37 9.17 -5.77
C PRO A 99 -10.40 10.24 -6.26
N ALA A 100 -10.93 11.36 -6.72
CA ALA A 100 -10.10 12.54 -6.95
C ALA A 100 -9.51 13.01 -5.59
N PRO A 101 -8.27 13.51 -5.58
CA PRO A 101 -7.65 14.07 -4.38
C PRO A 101 -8.43 15.29 -3.85
#